data_AF-A0A317WPY7-F1
#
_entry.id   AF-A0A317WPY7-F1
#
_cell.length_a   1.000
_cell.length_b   1.000
_cell.length_c   1.000
_cell.angle_alpha   90.00
_cell.angle_beta   90.00
_cell.angle_gamma   90.00
#
_symmetry.space_group_name_H-M   'P 1'
#
loop_
_entity.id
_entity.type
_entity.pdbx_description
1 polymer ?
#
loop_
_entity_poly.entity_id
_entity_poly.type
_entity_poly.pdbx_seq_one_letter_code
_entity_poly.pdbx_strand_id
1 'polypeptide(L)'
;MSTIVTTAPPVQTMSLQTISHQGASDEELLTLFRKVTIDSADGHDVSEMQIKKAFQQKISRPLGRQVLEASLAHANSCSCYHWNYHDRISGKVTISRVELSFDLNSKNMGQAVTGEASGFFRPNSAYINATIYYDDQQTLQGNQSIQVYMDGSKFIIDFYPTDASEKPIARIVQESSSFWIPGPDRGDATWSK
;
A
#
# COMPACT_ATOMS: atom_id res chain seq x y z
N MET A 1 37.36 -57.32 26.64
CA MET A 1 37.57 -55.87 26.46
C MET A 1 37.49 -55.60 24.97
N SER A 2 36.41 -55.00 24.49
CA SER A 2 36.23 -54.66 23.06
C SER A 2 36.25 -53.15 22.90
N THR A 3 37.20 -52.67 22.09
CA THR A 3 37.37 -51.28 21.68
C THR A 3 36.28 -50.91 20.66
N ILE A 4 35.50 -49.88 20.95
CA ILE A 4 34.55 -49.27 20.02
C ILE A 4 35.29 -48.12 19.32
N VAL A 5 35.49 -48.24 18.01
CA VAL A 5 35.98 -47.14 17.17
C VAL A 5 34.76 -46.33 16.72
N THR A 6 34.55 -45.16 17.33
CA THR A 6 33.52 -44.21 16.92
C THR A 6 34.04 -43.41 15.72
N THR A 7 33.58 -43.74 14.53
CA THR A 7 33.74 -42.89 13.34
C THR A 7 32.77 -41.70 13.43
N ALA A 8 33.30 -40.49 13.27
CA ALA A 8 32.50 -39.27 13.22
C ALA A 8 31.59 -39.28 11.96
N PRO A 9 30.34 -38.78 12.05
CA PRO A 9 29.48 -38.70 10.89
C PRO A 9 30.06 -37.70 9.86
N PRO A 10 29.89 -37.96 8.55
CA PRO A 10 30.35 -37.05 7.51
C PRO A 10 29.61 -35.71 7.65
N VAL A 11 30.37 -34.62 7.61
CA VAL A 11 29.85 -33.26 7.49
C VAL A 11 29.07 -33.19 6.18
N GLN A 12 27.74 -33.29 6.29
CA GLN A 12 26.84 -32.92 5.20
C GLN A 12 26.96 -31.41 5.03
N THR A 13 27.82 -31.00 4.09
CA THR A 13 27.67 -29.71 3.43
C THR A 13 26.23 -29.66 2.92
N MET A 14 25.37 -28.88 3.57
CA MET A 14 24.07 -28.56 3.01
C MET A 14 24.34 -27.85 1.69
N SER A 15 24.15 -28.58 0.59
CA SER A 15 23.94 -28.00 -0.71
C SER A 15 22.78 -27.03 -0.53
N LEU A 16 23.02 -25.72 -0.68
CA LEU A 16 21.94 -24.77 -0.93
C LEU A 16 21.21 -25.29 -2.16
N GLN A 17 20.12 -26.01 -1.92
CA GLN A 17 19.17 -26.36 -2.94
C GLN A 17 18.78 -25.04 -3.58
N THR A 18 19.16 -24.89 -4.85
CA THR A 18 18.60 -23.89 -5.74
C THR A 18 17.10 -24.07 -5.71
N ILE A 19 16.43 -23.30 -4.85
CA ILE A 19 15.03 -22.98 -5.02
C ILE A 19 15.00 -22.32 -6.38
N SER A 20 14.50 -23.05 -7.39
CA SER A 20 14.09 -22.47 -8.65
C SER A 20 12.95 -21.51 -8.35
N HIS A 21 13.27 -20.35 -7.81
CA HIS A 21 12.43 -19.19 -7.95
C HIS A 21 12.41 -18.92 -9.44
N GLN A 22 11.23 -19.03 -10.05
CA GLN A 22 10.88 -18.16 -11.16
C GLN A 22 10.98 -16.73 -10.61
N GLY A 23 12.21 -16.23 -10.49
CA GLY A 23 12.49 -14.86 -10.09
C GLY A 23 11.96 -13.95 -11.18
N ALA A 24 11.43 -12.80 -10.77
CA ALA A 24 11.07 -11.75 -11.70
C ALA A 24 12.23 -11.52 -12.67
N SER A 25 11.93 -11.42 -13.96
CA SER A 25 12.89 -11.07 -15.00
C SER A 25 13.58 -9.75 -14.68
N ASP A 26 14.78 -9.51 -15.25
CA ASP A 26 15.48 -8.23 -15.01
C ASP A 26 14.65 -7.02 -15.47
N GLU A 27 13.77 -7.19 -16.46
CA GLU A 27 12.84 -6.16 -16.93
C GLU A 27 11.71 -5.88 -15.91
N GLU A 28 11.16 -6.93 -15.28
CA GLU A 28 10.18 -6.78 -14.19
C GLU A 28 10.82 -6.12 -12.97
N LEU A 29 12.04 -6.52 -12.61
CA LEU A 29 12.78 -5.91 -11.51
C LEU A 29 13.16 -4.46 -11.79
N LEU A 30 13.55 -4.14 -13.02
CA LEU A 30 13.80 -2.77 -13.44
C LEU A 30 12.53 -1.92 -13.36
N THR A 31 11.38 -2.48 -13.73
CA THR A 31 10.07 -1.81 -13.65
C THR A 31 9.70 -1.51 -12.19
N LEU A 32 9.85 -2.49 -11.29
CA LEU A 32 9.61 -2.28 -9.86
C LEU A 32 10.61 -1.31 -9.23
N PHE A 33 11.89 -1.39 -9.61
CA PHE A 33 12.93 -0.48 -9.15
C PHE A 33 12.66 0.95 -9.59
N ARG A 34 12.24 1.14 -10.84
CA ARG A 34 11.82 2.42 -11.41
C ARG A 34 10.65 3.00 -10.61
N LYS A 35 9.59 2.22 -10.40
CA LYS A 35 8.42 2.62 -9.62
C LYS A 35 8.82 3.12 -8.23
N VAL A 36 9.56 2.32 -7.47
CA VAL A 36 10.02 2.69 -6.12
C VAL A 36 10.93 3.92 -6.12
N THR A 37 11.78 4.09 -7.13
CA THR A 37 12.70 5.24 -7.22
C THR A 37 11.94 6.54 -7.49
N ILE A 38 10.97 6.51 -8.41
CA ILE A 38 10.17 7.69 -8.79
C ILE A 38 9.16 8.02 -7.68
N ASP A 39 8.55 7.03 -7.05
CA ASP A 39 7.54 7.23 -6.00
C ASP A 39 8.14 7.69 -4.65
N SER A 40 9.48 7.71 -4.53
CA SER A 40 10.18 8.24 -3.36
C SER A 40 10.15 9.78 -3.34
N ALA A 41 10.17 10.38 -2.14
CA ALA A 41 10.01 11.83 -1.95
C ALA A 41 11.03 12.72 -2.72
N ASP A 42 12.15 12.14 -3.16
CA ASP A 42 13.23 12.81 -3.91
C ASP A 42 13.30 12.36 -5.38
N GLY A 43 12.32 11.60 -5.88
CA GLY A 43 12.35 10.92 -7.19
C GLY A 43 12.15 11.81 -8.42
N HIS A 44 11.67 13.05 -8.23
CA HIS A 44 11.28 13.96 -9.33
C HIS A 44 12.44 14.43 -10.23
N ASP A 45 13.69 14.35 -9.75
CA ASP A 45 14.88 14.81 -10.48
C ASP A 45 15.75 13.68 -11.09
N VAL A 46 15.26 12.43 -11.10
CA VAL A 46 16.06 11.28 -11.55
C VAL A 46 15.70 10.87 -12.99
N SER A 47 16.66 10.97 -13.91
CA SER A 47 16.48 10.55 -15.30
C SER A 47 16.47 9.02 -15.47
N GLU A 48 15.79 8.52 -16.50
CA GLU A 48 15.78 7.09 -16.88
C GLU A 48 17.19 6.48 -17.01
N MET A 49 18.14 7.27 -17.49
CA MET A 49 19.52 6.83 -17.63
C MET A 49 20.18 6.60 -16.26
N GLN A 50 19.89 7.45 -15.28
CA GLN A 50 20.37 7.29 -13.90
C GLN A 50 19.71 6.08 -13.23
N ILE A 51 18.41 5.87 -13.44
CA ILE A 51 17.66 4.71 -12.92
C ILE A 51 18.27 3.40 -13.45
N LYS A 52 18.44 3.29 -14.77
CA LYS A 52 19.05 2.10 -15.40
C LYS A 52 20.47 1.86 -14.94
N LYS A 53 21.29 2.91 -14.80
CA LYS A 53 22.66 2.81 -14.30
C LYS A 53 22.69 2.33 -12.84
N ALA A 54 21.84 2.88 -11.97
CA ALA A 54 21.74 2.47 -10.57
C ALA A 54 21.26 1.02 -10.43
N PHE A 55 20.27 0.62 -11.23
CA PHE A 55 19.80 -0.77 -11.30
C PHE A 55 20.93 -1.74 -11.67
N GLN A 56 21.66 -1.46 -12.76
CA GLN A 56 22.80 -2.26 -13.21
C GLN A 56 23.91 -2.37 -12.14
N GLN A 57 24.18 -1.27 -11.43
CA GLN A 57 25.13 -1.27 -10.31
C GLN A 57 24.66 -2.06 -9.09
N LYS A 58 23.34 -2.22 -8.89
CA LYS A 58 22.77 -3.00 -7.78
C LYS A 58 22.77 -4.48 -8.08
N ILE A 59 22.35 -4.90 -9.28
CA ILE A 59 22.30 -6.31 -9.66
C ILE A 59 23.69 -6.93 -9.90
N SER A 60 24.68 -6.13 -10.29
CA SER A 60 26.07 -6.59 -10.53
C SER A 60 26.88 -6.89 -9.25
N ARG A 61 26.36 -6.55 -8.07
CA ARG A 61 27.01 -6.87 -6.80
C ARG A 61 26.77 -8.33 -6.40
N PRO A 62 27.67 -8.96 -5.63
CA PRO A 62 27.40 -10.27 -5.04
C PRO A 62 26.08 -10.27 -4.27
N LEU A 63 25.17 -11.21 -4.57
CA LEU A 63 23.81 -11.30 -4.03
C LEU A 63 22.91 -10.06 -4.32
N GLY A 64 23.37 -9.14 -5.17
CA GLY A 64 22.73 -7.85 -5.41
C GLY A 64 21.31 -7.97 -5.94
N ARG A 65 21.07 -8.93 -6.84
CA ARG A 65 19.73 -9.26 -7.35
C ARG A 65 18.78 -9.73 -6.25
N GLN A 66 19.20 -10.67 -5.41
CA GLN A 66 18.37 -11.23 -4.34
C GLN A 66 18.02 -10.16 -3.28
N VAL A 67 19.01 -9.33 -2.94
CA VAL A 67 18.81 -8.18 -2.03
C VAL A 67 17.85 -7.17 -2.65
N LEU A 68 17.98 -6.91 -3.95
CA LEU A 68 17.10 -6.00 -4.68
C LEU A 68 15.67 -6.54 -4.77
N GLU A 69 15.49 -7.80 -5.13
CA GLU A 69 14.19 -8.50 -5.14
C GLU A 69 13.50 -8.41 -3.78
N ALA A 70 14.20 -8.73 -2.69
CA ALA A 70 13.65 -8.64 -1.33
C ALA A 70 13.29 -7.19 -0.94
N SER A 71 14.15 -6.23 -1.29
CA SER A 71 13.92 -4.81 -0.99
C SER A 71 12.72 -4.25 -1.77
N LEU A 72 12.58 -4.63 -3.05
CA LEU A 72 11.48 -4.20 -3.90
C LEU A 72 10.17 -4.90 -3.56
N ALA A 73 10.20 -6.17 -3.15
CA ALA A 73 9.03 -6.86 -2.62
C ALA A 73 8.54 -6.18 -1.33
N HIS A 74 9.46 -5.82 -0.43
CA HIS A 74 9.12 -5.08 0.78
C HIS A 74 8.61 -3.67 0.48
N ALA A 75 9.24 -2.94 -0.44
CA ALA A 75 8.80 -1.61 -0.85
C ALA A 75 7.44 -1.61 -1.57
N ASN A 76 7.13 -2.62 -2.39
CA ASN A 76 5.82 -2.77 -3.04
C ASN A 76 4.74 -3.33 -2.12
N SER A 77 5.10 -4.00 -1.02
CA SER A 77 4.13 -4.37 0.02
C SER A 77 3.63 -3.16 0.82
N CYS A 78 4.33 -2.03 0.75
CA CYS A 78 3.80 -0.74 1.15
C CYS A 78 3.20 -0.05 -0.09
N SER A 79 1.89 0.14 -0.14
CA SER A 79 1.26 0.97 -1.17
C SER A 79 1.58 2.45 -0.92
N CYS A 80 2.83 2.84 -1.17
CA CYS A 80 3.33 4.21 -1.09
C CYS A 80 2.88 4.99 -2.34
N TYR A 81 1.60 5.36 -2.40
CA TYR A 81 1.15 6.29 -3.42
C TYR A 81 1.72 7.69 -3.14
N HIS A 82 2.36 8.29 -4.14
CA HIS A 82 2.71 9.71 -4.10
C HIS A 82 1.46 10.56 -4.36
N TRP A 83 1.26 11.59 -3.55
CA TRP A 83 0.10 12.49 -3.60
C TRP A 83 0.58 13.93 -3.69
N ASN A 84 0.00 14.70 -4.61
CA ASN A 84 0.40 16.11 -4.79
C ASN A 84 -0.08 17.01 -3.64
N TYR A 85 -1.23 16.70 -3.05
CA TYR A 85 -1.88 17.53 -2.05
C TYR A 85 -2.39 16.71 -0.88
N HIS A 86 -2.56 17.39 0.25
CA HIS A 86 -3.20 16.83 1.43
C HIS A 86 -3.95 17.89 2.24
N ASP A 87 -4.99 17.48 2.95
CA ASP A 87 -5.73 18.36 3.85
C ASP A 87 -6.31 17.62 5.06
N ARG A 88 -6.88 18.36 6.01
CA ARG A 88 -7.63 17.81 7.13
C ARG A 88 -9.07 17.57 6.76
N ILE A 89 -9.55 16.37 7.06
CA ILE A 89 -10.94 15.99 6.88
C ILE A 89 -11.45 15.35 8.16
N SER A 90 -12.65 15.74 8.59
CA SER A 90 -13.20 15.29 9.86
C SER A 90 -14.70 15.08 9.76
N GLY A 91 -15.22 14.18 10.57
CA GLY A 91 -16.64 13.86 10.53
C GLY A 91 -16.97 12.57 11.24
N LYS A 92 -18.17 12.06 11.03
CA LYS A 92 -18.68 10.89 11.72
C LYS A 92 -18.55 9.66 10.84
N VAL A 93 -18.06 8.57 11.43
CA VAL A 93 -18.14 7.22 10.87
C VAL A 93 -19.05 6.38 11.76
N THR A 94 -19.97 5.66 11.15
CA THR A 94 -20.91 4.76 11.82
C THR A 94 -20.81 3.39 11.18
N ILE A 95 -20.59 2.38 12.00
CA ILE A 95 -20.43 0.99 11.59
C ILE A 95 -21.54 0.18 12.27
N SER A 96 -22.41 -0.41 11.47
CA SER A 96 -23.37 -1.43 11.89
C SER A 96 -22.77 -2.83 11.68
N ARG A 97 -23.55 -3.90 11.81
CA ARG A 97 -23.04 -5.26 11.53
C ARG A 97 -22.77 -5.52 10.05
N VAL A 98 -23.50 -4.82 9.16
CA VAL A 98 -23.53 -5.11 7.72
C VAL A 98 -23.16 -3.93 6.83
N GLU A 99 -23.02 -2.75 7.44
CA GLU A 99 -22.88 -1.49 6.71
C GLU A 99 -21.98 -0.55 7.50
N LEU A 100 -21.08 0.12 6.80
CA LEU A 100 -20.30 1.26 7.27
C LEU A 100 -20.76 2.48 6.48
N SER A 101 -21.12 3.56 7.18
CA SER A 101 -21.42 4.85 6.58
C SER A 101 -20.56 5.95 7.17
N PHE A 102 -20.25 6.96 6.36
CA PHE A 102 -19.47 8.11 6.79
C PHE A 102 -20.01 9.40 6.18
N ASP A 103 -19.84 10.49 6.95
CA ASP A 103 -20.10 11.86 6.54
C ASP A 103 -18.94 12.71 7.05
N LEU A 104 -18.10 13.17 6.11
CA LEU A 104 -16.83 13.82 6.37
C LEU A 104 -16.76 15.16 5.62
N ASN A 105 -16.14 16.16 6.24
CA ASN A 105 -16.01 17.49 5.67
C ASN A 105 -14.56 18.00 5.78
N SER A 106 -14.06 18.56 4.69
CA SER A 106 -12.81 19.32 4.66
C SER A 106 -13.13 20.81 4.47
N LYS A 107 -12.92 21.58 5.55
CA LYS A 107 -13.20 23.03 5.55
C LYS A 107 -12.32 23.80 4.58
N ASN A 108 -11.07 23.37 4.43
CA ASN A 108 -10.08 24.03 3.60
C ASN A 108 -10.32 23.73 2.11
N MET A 109 -10.70 22.49 1.77
CA MET A 109 -11.12 22.15 0.41
C MET A 109 -12.49 22.72 0.06
N GLY A 110 -13.33 23.04 1.07
CA GLY A 110 -14.72 23.43 0.84
C GLY A 110 -15.50 22.30 0.18
N GLN A 111 -15.27 21.06 0.64
CA GLN A 111 -15.89 19.86 0.11
C GLN A 111 -16.31 18.93 1.24
N ALA A 112 -17.40 18.21 1.04
CA ALA A 112 -17.86 17.14 1.90
C ALA A 112 -17.97 15.84 1.10
N VAL A 113 -17.86 14.71 1.81
CA VAL A 113 -18.04 13.39 1.23
C VAL A 113 -18.91 12.55 2.14
N THR A 114 -19.93 11.95 1.54
CA THR A 114 -20.78 10.95 2.17
C THR A 114 -20.62 9.65 1.42
N GLY A 115 -20.50 8.54 2.12
CA GLY A 115 -20.41 7.24 1.46
C GLY A 115 -20.77 6.09 2.38
N GLU A 116 -20.91 4.94 1.74
CA GLU A 116 -21.31 3.69 2.37
C GLU A 116 -20.49 2.53 1.81
N ALA A 117 -20.18 1.56 2.66
CA ALA A 117 -19.55 0.30 2.30
C ALA A 117 -20.31 -0.86 2.94
N SER A 118 -20.53 -1.92 2.18
CA SER A 118 -21.18 -3.13 2.66
C SER A 118 -20.13 -4.19 3.00
N GLY A 119 -20.28 -4.85 4.15
CA GLY A 119 -19.30 -5.80 4.66
C GLY A 119 -19.76 -6.44 5.96
N PHE A 120 -18.90 -7.23 6.62
CA PHE A 120 -19.20 -7.79 7.94
C PHE A 120 -18.33 -7.12 9.01
N PHE A 121 -18.93 -6.26 9.80
CA PHE A 121 -18.20 -5.40 10.74
C PHE A 121 -18.58 -5.63 12.19
N ARG A 122 -17.72 -5.16 13.09
CA ARG A 122 -18.06 -4.99 14.50
C ARG A 122 -18.71 -3.62 14.68
N PRO A 123 -19.94 -3.53 15.23
CA PRO A 123 -20.60 -2.25 15.41
C PRO A 123 -19.77 -1.27 16.23
N ASN A 124 -19.62 -0.06 15.72
CA ASN A 124 -18.88 1.03 16.37
C ASN A 124 -19.31 2.37 15.77
N SER A 125 -19.08 3.48 16.46
CA SER A 125 -19.20 4.81 15.88
C SER A 125 -18.20 5.74 16.53
N ALA A 126 -17.53 6.55 15.71
CA ALA A 126 -16.61 7.56 16.21
C ALA A 126 -16.62 8.79 15.31
N TYR A 127 -16.25 9.92 15.90
CA TYR A 127 -15.86 11.10 15.15
C TYR A 127 -14.37 11.00 14.84
N ILE A 128 -13.99 11.13 13.57
CA ILE A 128 -12.61 11.00 13.12
C ILE A 128 -12.03 12.37 12.74
N ASN A 129 -10.72 12.51 12.87
CA ASN A 129 -9.94 13.67 12.43
C ASN A 129 -8.75 13.15 11.62
N ALA A 130 -9.00 12.97 10.33
CA ALA A 130 -8.15 12.27 9.40
C ALA A 130 -7.38 13.25 8.50
N THR A 131 -6.46 12.69 7.72
CA THR A 131 -5.81 13.39 6.61
C THR A 131 -6.33 12.82 5.31
N ILE A 132 -6.75 13.68 4.38
CA ILE A 132 -7.01 13.29 2.99
C ILE A 132 -5.79 13.60 2.14
N TYR A 133 -5.45 12.71 1.23
CA TYR A 133 -4.43 12.84 0.21
C TYR A 133 -5.06 12.71 -1.17
N TYR A 134 -4.68 13.57 -2.11
CA TYR A 134 -5.27 13.61 -3.46
C TYR A 134 -4.33 14.28 -4.47
N ASP A 135 -4.54 14.01 -5.76
CA ASP A 135 -3.70 14.57 -6.85
C ASP A 135 -4.27 15.85 -7.46
N ASP A 136 -5.60 15.95 -7.54
CA ASP A 136 -6.33 17.11 -8.05
C ASP A 136 -7.70 17.19 -7.36
N GLN A 137 -8.07 18.37 -6.85
CA GLN A 137 -9.36 18.57 -6.18
C GLN A 137 -10.55 18.49 -7.14
N GLN A 138 -10.36 18.78 -8.43
CA GLN A 138 -11.45 18.77 -9.42
C GLN A 138 -11.93 17.36 -9.74
N THR A 139 -11.04 16.37 -9.70
CA THR A 139 -11.36 14.97 -9.96
C THR A 139 -12.13 14.31 -8.82
N LEU A 140 -12.18 14.96 -7.65
CA LEU A 140 -12.91 14.45 -6.50
C LEU A 140 -14.42 14.60 -6.63
N GLN A 141 -14.93 15.47 -7.50
CA GLN A 141 -16.36 15.79 -7.54
C GLN A 141 -17.23 14.62 -8.08
N GLY A 142 -18.37 14.39 -7.44
CA GLY A 142 -19.36 13.41 -7.88
C GLY A 142 -19.20 12.03 -7.25
N ASN A 143 -19.72 11.01 -7.96
CA ASN A 143 -19.80 9.63 -7.46
C ASN A 143 -18.50 8.87 -7.74
N GLN A 144 -18.04 8.13 -6.75
CA GLN A 144 -16.82 7.34 -6.79
C GLN A 144 -17.05 5.98 -6.15
N SER A 145 -16.35 4.97 -6.65
CA SER A 145 -16.25 3.70 -5.94
C SER A 145 -15.21 3.82 -4.83
N ILE A 146 -15.43 3.15 -3.72
CA ILE A 146 -14.51 3.18 -2.58
C ILE A 146 -14.07 1.79 -2.15
N GLN A 147 -12.93 1.75 -1.48
CA GLN A 147 -12.44 0.60 -0.73
C GLN A 147 -12.07 1.03 0.68
N VAL A 148 -12.65 0.37 1.68
CA VAL A 148 -12.47 0.68 3.10
C VAL A 148 -11.77 -0.48 3.79
N TYR A 149 -10.70 -0.21 4.53
CA TYR A 149 -9.92 -1.25 5.20
C TYR A 149 -9.07 -0.71 6.35
N MET A 150 -8.45 -1.63 7.07
CA MET A 150 -7.44 -1.33 8.09
C MET A 150 -6.05 -1.72 7.60
N ASP A 151 -5.07 -0.83 7.81
CA ASP A 151 -3.64 -1.14 7.69
C ASP A 151 -2.98 -0.91 9.05
N GLY A 152 -2.76 -2.00 9.80
CA GLY A 152 -2.39 -1.91 11.21
C GLY A 152 -3.45 -1.15 12.02
N SER A 153 -3.05 -0.03 12.63
CA SER A 153 -3.95 0.86 13.37
C SER A 153 -4.56 1.97 12.52
N LYS A 154 -4.32 1.97 11.21
CA LYS A 154 -4.81 3.02 10.30
C LYS A 154 -6.13 2.59 9.69
N PHE A 155 -7.13 3.46 9.79
CA PHE A 155 -8.36 3.32 9.04
C PHE A 155 -8.24 4.08 7.74
N ILE A 156 -8.42 3.38 6.61
CA ILE A 156 -8.16 3.89 5.28
C ILE A 156 -9.44 3.81 4.44
N ILE A 157 -9.73 4.89 3.71
CA ILE A 157 -10.73 4.93 2.65
C ILE A 157 -10.02 5.35 1.37
N ASP A 158 -9.96 4.45 0.40
CA ASP A 158 -9.45 4.72 -0.94
C ASP A 158 -10.61 5.01 -1.88
N PHE A 159 -10.45 6.05 -2.71
CA PHE A 159 -11.44 6.48 -3.68
C PHE A 159 -10.93 6.19 -5.08
N TYR A 160 -11.73 5.51 -5.88
CA TYR A 160 -11.40 5.14 -7.24
C TYR A 160 -12.42 5.77 -8.21
N PRO A 161 -11.94 6.22 -9.38
CA PRO A 161 -12.85 6.53 -10.47
C PRO A 161 -13.57 5.24 -10.89
N THR A 162 -14.69 5.37 -11.57
CA THR A 162 -15.51 4.22 -11.99
C THR A 162 -14.87 3.40 -13.12
N ASP A 163 -13.79 3.88 -13.72
CA ASP A 163 -12.90 3.13 -14.60
C ASP A 163 -11.78 2.45 -13.80
N ALA A 164 -11.29 1.30 -14.27
CA ALA A 164 -10.44 0.37 -13.53
C ALA A 164 -9.00 0.87 -13.27
N SER A 165 -8.85 1.97 -12.56
CA SER A 165 -7.54 2.51 -12.14
C SER A 165 -6.93 1.68 -11.02
N GLU A 166 -5.64 1.34 -11.14
CA GLU A 166 -4.87 0.69 -10.08
C GLU A 166 -4.51 1.65 -8.92
N LYS A 167 -4.51 2.96 -9.18
CA LYS A 167 -4.23 4.00 -8.19
C LYS A 167 -5.53 4.69 -7.79
N PRO A 168 -5.83 4.84 -6.47
CA PRO A 168 -6.93 5.67 -6.04
C PRO A 168 -6.68 7.15 -6.36
N ILE A 169 -7.73 7.90 -6.67
CA ILE A 169 -7.68 9.35 -6.94
C ILE A 169 -7.66 10.18 -5.65
N ALA A 170 -8.09 9.59 -4.54
CA ALA A 170 -7.88 10.12 -3.20
C ALA A 170 -7.77 9.00 -2.17
N ARG A 171 -7.14 9.31 -1.04
CA ARG A 171 -7.06 8.43 0.13
C ARG A 171 -7.30 9.24 1.39
N ILE A 172 -8.21 8.78 2.25
CA ILE A 172 -8.36 9.27 3.61
C ILE A 172 -7.67 8.31 4.55
N VAL A 173 -6.84 8.83 5.46
CA VAL A 173 -6.13 8.07 6.49
C VAL A 173 -6.43 8.64 7.86
N GLN A 174 -7.11 7.85 8.69
CA GLN A 174 -7.21 8.09 10.13
C GLN A 174 -6.14 7.24 10.84
N GLU A 175 -5.13 7.90 11.37
CA GLU A 175 -4.11 7.28 12.21
C GLU A 175 -4.69 6.88 13.58
N SER A 176 -4.15 5.81 14.19
CA SER A 176 -4.55 5.33 15.53
C SER A 176 -6.07 5.12 15.70
N SER A 177 -6.72 4.52 14.70
CA SER A 177 -8.14 4.19 14.72
C SER A 177 -8.44 2.99 15.62
N SER A 178 -9.57 3.07 16.33
CA SER A 178 -10.13 1.96 17.13
C SER A 178 -11.06 1.05 16.33
N PHE A 179 -11.27 1.33 15.04
CA PHE A 179 -12.10 0.48 14.19
C PHE A 179 -11.42 -0.86 13.92
N TRP A 180 -12.25 -1.85 13.60
CA TRP A 180 -11.79 -3.16 13.20
C TRP A 180 -12.57 -3.62 11.98
N ILE A 181 -11.85 -3.87 10.89
CA ILE A 181 -12.40 -4.33 9.63
C ILE A 181 -11.57 -5.55 9.23
N PRO A 182 -12.18 -6.73 9.00
CA PRO A 182 -11.46 -7.98 8.78
C PRO A 182 -10.66 -8.01 7.46
N GLY A 183 -11.08 -7.23 6.47
CA GLY A 183 -10.45 -7.12 5.17
C GLY A 183 -11.03 -5.96 4.38
N PRO A 184 -10.61 -5.75 3.12
CA PRO A 184 -11.12 -4.64 2.35
C PRO A 184 -12.57 -4.84 1.90
N ASP A 185 -13.42 -3.89 2.23
CA ASP A 185 -14.82 -3.84 1.82
C ASP A 185 -15.03 -2.72 0.80
N ARG A 186 -16.00 -2.89 -0.10
CA ARG A 186 -16.28 -1.95 -1.20
C ARG A 186 -17.60 -1.25 -1.00
N GLY A 187 -17.73 -0.11 -1.64
CA GLY A 187 -18.99 0.61 -1.76
C GLY A 187 -18.86 1.85 -2.61
N ASP A 188 -19.69 2.84 -2.30
CA ASP A 188 -19.82 4.06 -3.09
C ASP A 188 -19.78 5.29 -2.20
N ALA A 189 -19.26 6.39 -2.74
CA ALA A 189 -19.24 7.68 -2.08
C ALA A 189 -19.53 8.80 -3.07
N THR A 190 -20.12 9.88 -2.57
CA THR A 190 -20.42 11.09 -3.32
C THR A 190 -19.75 12.28 -2.66
N TRP A 191 -18.94 13.00 -3.43
CA TRP A 191 -18.38 14.29 -3.03
C TRP A 191 -19.30 15.43 -3.46
N SER A 192 -19.53 16.36 -2.54
CA SER A 192 -20.25 17.61 -2.75
C SER A 192 -19.41 18.81 -2.34
N LYS A 193 -19.81 20.00 -2.81
CA LYS A 193 -19.30 21.29 -2.33
C LYS A 193 -20.09 21.75 -1.11
#